data_AF-A0A1B7MLP9-F1
#
_entry.id   AF-A0A1B7MLP9-F1
#
_cell.length_a   1.000
_cell.length_b   1.000
_cell.length_c   1.000
_cell.angle_alpha   90.00
_cell.angle_beta   90.00
_cell.angle_gamma   90.00
#
_symmetry.space_group_name_H-M   'P 1'
#
loop_
_entity.id
_entity.type
_entity.pdbx_description
1 polymer ?
#
loop_
_entity_poly.entity_id
_entity_poly.type
_entity_poly.pdbx_seq_one_letter_code
_entity_poly.pdbx_strand_id
1 'polypeptide(L)'
;PERPSEIPVESVLSEVPIERVPSPVLDPIHDTHPIPHVISLPSTRPPVPKEAYTLISLQSYDGSFAPSSRLGALVGMETLGKAAEMQVDGNIWATAVAVAYLKHHLGAQPDLLDALLSKALEYVEGRGSSLLFGRDFMDLVATAGQSLGQG
;
A
#
# COMPACT_ATOMS: atom_id res chain seq x y z
N PRO A 1 -11.45 -51.34 -55.63
CA PRO A 1 -11.73 -49.95 -55.17
C PRO A 1 -13.22 -49.85 -54.78
N GLU A 2 -13.50 -50.23 -53.53
CA GLU A 2 -14.83 -50.27 -52.89
C GLU A 2 -14.61 -50.03 -51.38
N ARG A 3 -15.54 -49.34 -50.70
CA ARG A 3 -15.52 -49.02 -49.25
C ARG A 3 -16.41 -50.05 -48.52
N PRO A 4 -16.02 -50.60 -47.35
CA PRO A 4 -16.75 -50.31 -46.09
C PRO A 4 -15.94 -50.44 -44.76
N SER A 5 -16.52 -49.92 -43.67
CA SER A 5 -16.54 -50.34 -42.23
C SER A 5 -15.25 -50.84 -41.53
N GLU A 6 -14.90 -50.60 -40.25
CA GLU A 6 -15.62 -50.33 -38.99
C GLU A 6 -14.52 -50.13 -37.90
N ILE A 7 -14.67 -49.19 -36.96
CA ILE A 7 -14.75 -49.48 -35.51
C ILE A 7 -15.08 -48.20 -34.72
N PRO A 8 -16.03 -48.27 -33.76
CA PRO A 8 -16.44 -47.15 -32.92
C PRO A 8 -15.60 -47.10 -31.63
N VAL A 9 -15.20 -45.90 -31.20
CA VAL A 9 -14.79 -45.66 -29.81
C VAL A 9 -15.49 -44.40 -29.31
N GLU A 10 -16.79 -44.53 -29.13
CA GLU A 10 -17.52 -43.73 -28.15
C GLU A 10 -16.95 -44.11 -26.78
N SER A 11 -16.15 -43.24 -26.19
CA SER A 11 -15.88 -43.28 -24.75
C SER A 11 -16.21 -41.91 -24.19
N VAL A 12 -17.51 -41.77 -23.99
CA VAL A 12 -18.17 -40.72 -23.21
C VAL A 12 -17.62 -40.81 -21.79
N LEU A 13 -16.63 -39.98 -21.46
CA LEU A 13 -16.24 -39.73 -20.08
C LEU A 13 -17.08 -38.56 -19.57
N SER A 14 -18.28 -38.93 -19.14
CA SER A 14 -19.07 -38.32 -18.06
C SER A 14 -18.82 -36.83 -17.81
N GLU A 15 -19.51 -35.98 -18.56
CA GLU A 15 -19.93 -34.69 -18.02
C GLU A 15 -20.83 -34.98 -16.82
N VAL A 16 -20.25 -34.96 -15.62
CA VAL A 16 -21.03 -34.83 -14.39
C VAL A 16 -21.81 -33.53 -14.55
N PRO A 17 -23.15 -33.55 -14.56
CA PRO A 17 -23.93 -32.34 -14.63
C PRO A 17 -23.53 -31.48 -13.43
N ILE A 18 -22.97 -30.30 -13.69
CA ILE A 18 -22.76 -29.32 -12.63
C ILE A 18 -24.16 -28.93 -12.14
N GLU A 19 -24.57 -29.55 -11.04
CA GLU A 19 -25.79 -29.21 -10.32
C GLU A 19 -25.63 -27.76 -9.84
N ARG A 20 -26.25 -26.83 -10.57
CA ARG A 20 -26.25 -25.43 -10.18
C ARG A 20 -27.06 -25.32 -8.89
N VAL A 21 -26.40 -24.89 -7.82
CA VAL A 21 -27.09 -24.47 -6.61
C VAL A 21 -28.12 -23.39 -6.97
N PRO A 22 -29.36 -23.47 -6.46
CA PRO A 22 -30.36 -22.44 -6.71
C PRO A 22 -29.85 -21.11 -6.15
N SER A 23 -30.08 -20.04 -6.92
CA SER A 23 -29.77 -18.69 -6.47
C SER A 23 -30.53 -18.40 -5.16
N PRO A 24 -29.88 -17.77 -4.16
CA PRO A 24 -30.56 -17.44 -2.91
C PRO A 24 -31.71 -16.47 -3.19
N VAL A 25 -32.91 -16.84 -2.76
CA VAL A 25 -34.07 -15.95 -2.73
C VAL A 25 -33.88 -15.05 -1.51
N LEU A 26 -33.79 -13.74 -1.72
CA LEU A 26 -33.86 -12.77 -0.63
C LEU A 26 -35.34 -12.62 -0.26
N ASP A 27 -35.76 -13.22 0.85
CA ASP A 27 -37.08 -12.97 1.43
C ASP A 27 -37.20 -11.49 1.85
N PRO A 28 -38.28 -10.79 1.49
CA PRO A 28 -38.60 -9.50 2.09
C PRO A 28 -39.01 -9.75 3.55
N ILE A 29 -38.10 -9.51 4.48
CA ILE A 29 -38.33 -9.70 5.92
C ILE A 29 -39.43 -8.73 6.37
N HIS A 30 -40.61 -9.27 6.70
CA HIS A 30 -41.63 -8.58 7.48
C HIS A 30 -41.53 -9.04 8.94
N ASP A 31 -41.17 -8.07 9.77
CA ASP A 31 -41.47 -7.88 11.19
C ASP A 31 -41.11 -8.94 12.26
N THR A 32 -40.48 -8.39 13.31
CA THR A 32 -40.51 -8.77 14.74
C THR A 32 -39.47 -9.74 15.30
N HIS A 33 -38.27 -9.22 15.60
CA HIS A 33 -37.61 -9.42 16.89
C HIS A 33 -36.50 -8.38 17.12
N PRO A 34 -36.59 -7.47 18.11
CA PRO A 34 -35.46 -6.64 18.48
C PRO A 34 -34.52 -7.46 19.35
N ILE A 35 -33.62 -8.22 18.70
CA ILE A 35 -32.35 -8.56 19.35
C ILE A 35 -31.60 -7.23 19.41
N PRO A 36 -31.14 -6.75 20.58
CA PRO A 36 -30.19 -5.66 20.62
C PRO A 36 -28.88 -6.19 20.03
N HIS A 37 -28.79 -6.17 18.71
CA HIS A 37 -27.51 -6.11 18.03
C HIS A 37 -26.86 -4.86 18.58
N VAL A 38 -25.98 -5.03 19.56
CA VAL A 38 -24.91 -4.08 19.80
C VAL A 38 -24.16 -4.05 18.48
N ILE A 39 -24.59 -3.13 17.61
CA ILE A 39 -23.83 -2.70 16.46
C ILE A 39 -22.58 -2.15 17.12
N SER A 40 -21.53 -2.97 17.17
CA SER A 40 -20.19 -2.48 17.41
C SER A 40 -20.00 -1.38 16.38
N LEU A 41 -20.11 -0.13 16.81
CA LEU A 41 -19.87 1.02 15.93
C LEU A 41 -18.53 0.74 15.25
N PRO A 42 -18.43 0.94 13.92
CA PRO A 42 -17.15 0.83 13.26
C PRO A 42 -16.19 1.75 14.03
N SER A 43 -15.13 1.15 14.56
CA SER A 43 -14.07 1.83 15.31
C SER A 43 -13.80 3.16 14.62
N THR A 44 -14.18 4.26 15.27
CA THR A 44 -13.95 5.61 14.77
C THR A 44 -12.47 5.90 14.91
N ARG A 45 -11.64 5.20 14.12
CA ARG A 45 -10.23 5.56 13.96
C ARG A 45 -10.22 7.05 13.63
N PRO A 46 -9.48 7.86 14.38
CA PRO A 46 -9.42 9.29 14.11
C PRO A 46 -9.05 9.47 12.63
N PRO A 47 -9.74 10.36 11.90
CA PRO A 47 -9.42 10.59 10.51
C PRO A 47 -7.94 10.96 10.39
N VAL A 48 -7.26 10.34 9.43
CA VAL A 48 -5.85 10.63 9.12
C VAL A 48 -5.69 12.14 8.94
N PRO A 49 -4.70 12.79 9.57
CA PRO A 49 -4.45 14.22 9.37
C PRO A 49 -4.34 14.54 7.88
N LYS A 50 -4.89 15.69 7.46
CA LYS A 50 -4.96 16.07 6.04
C LYS A 50 -3.58 16.07 5.37
N GLU A 51 -2.58 16.49 6.12
CA GLU A 51 -1.18 16.57 5.70
C GLU A 51 -0.60 15.17 5.47
N ALA A 52 -0.87 14.23 6.39
CA ALA A 52 -0.46 12.84 6.23
C ALA A 52 -1.20 12.16 5.07
N TYR A 53 -2.50 12.42 4.89
CA TYR A 53 -3.25 11.94 3.73
C TYR A 53 -2.70 12.48 2.42
N THR A 54 -2.38 13.78 2.38
CA THR A 54 -1.76 14.43 1.22
C THR A 54 -0.43 13.77 0.92
N LEU A 55 0.40 13.50 1.92
CA LEU A 55 1.67 12.83 1.75
C LEU A 55 1.48 11.39 1.23
N ILE A 56 0.59 10.59 1.82
CA ILE A 56 0.26 9.24 1.34
C ILE A 56 -0.17 9.26 -0.13
N SER A 57 -0.92 10.27 -0.56
CA SER A 57 -1.35 10.43 -1.96
C SER A 57 -0.20 10.70 -2.94
N LEU A 58 1.00 11.04 -2.45
CA LEU A 58 2.20 11.23 -3.25
C LEU A 58 3.06 9.96 -3.34
N GLN A 59 2.74 8.92 -2.58
CA GLN A 59 3.49 7.66 -2.64
C GLN A 59 3.24 6.99 -3.99
N SER A 60 4.33 6.64 -4.67
CA SER A 60 4.28 5.82 -5.88
C SER A 60 3.83 4.39 -5.56
N TYR A 61 3.37 3.67 -6.58
CA TYR A 61 2.93 2.28 -6.40
C TYR A 61 4.02 1.38 -5.80
N ASP A 62 5.27 1.62 -6.20
CA ASP A 62 6.46 0.90 -5.71
C ASP A 62 6.87 1.27 -4.27
N GLY A 63 6.18 2.22 -3.63
CA GLY A 63 6.48 2.65 -2.26
C GLY A 63 7.36 3.89 -2.16
N SER A 64 7.91 4.37 -3.28
CA SER A 64 8.81 5.51 -3.33
C SER A 64 8.11 6.87 -3.29
N PHE A 65 8.89 7.91 -3.01
CA PHE A 65 8.50 9.30 -3.18
C PHE A 65 9.49 10.01 -4.11
N ALA A 66 8.98 10.84 -5.00
CA ALA A 66 9.80 11.68 -5.88
C ALA A 66 9.96 13.09 -5.30
N PRO A 67 11.15 13.71 -5.42
CA PRO A 67 11.33 15.11 -5.08
C PRO A 67 10.43 15.97 -5.99
N SER A 68 9.44 16.61 -5.39
CA SER A 68 8.45 17.42 -6.10
C SER A 68 8.08 18.63 -5.28
N SER A 69 7.61 19.70 -5.94
CA SER A 69 7.14 20.90 -5.24
C SER A 69 6.01 20.60 -4.25
N ARG A 70 5.17 19.60 -4.53
CA ARG A 70 4.07 19.18 -3.64
C ARG A 70 4.59 18.47 -2.40
N LEU A 71 5.63 17.64 -2.52
CA LEU A 71 6.32 17.07 -1.37
C LEU A 71 7.02 18.16 -0.57
N GLY A 72 7.78 19.05 -1.24
CA GLY A 72 8.51 20.13 -0.58
C GLY A 72 7.61 21.16 0.11
N ALA A 73 6.37 21.34 -0.33
CA ALA A 73 5.39 22.15 0.40
C ALA A 73 4.97 21.54 1.74
N LEU A 74 5.12 20.23 1.93
CA LEU A 74 4.84 19.53 3.19
C LEU A 74 6.07 19.44 4.10
N VAL A 75 7.24 19.19 3.53
CA VAL A 75 8.48 18.85 4.28
C VAL A 75 9.56 19.94 4.26
N GLY A 76 9.34 21.01 3.50
CA GLY A 76 10.33 22.07 3.21
C GLY A 76 11.14 21.78 1.95
N MET A 77 11.25 22.79 1.07
CA MET A 77 12.05 22.69 -0.17
C MET A 77 13.56 22.55 0.14
N GLU A 78 14.03 23.24 1.18
CA GLU A 78 15.41 23.15 1.65
C GLU A 78 15.75 21.75 2.14
N THR A 79 14.82 21.10 2.86
CA THR A 79 14.97 19.70 3.31
C THR A 79 15.18 18.75 2.13
N LEU A 80 14.42 18.91 1.03
CA LEU A 80 14.58 18.07 -0.15
C LEU A 80 15.91 18.34 -0.90
N GLY A 81 16.43 19.57 -0.85
CA GLY A 81 17.70 19.95 -1.46
C GLY A 81 18.93 19.24 -0.89
N LYS A 82 18.85 18.77 0.37
CA LYS A 82 19.95 18.08 1.07
C LYS A 82 20.38 16.75 0.44
N ALA A 83 19.61 16.18 -0.49
CA ALA A 83 19.99 14.96 -1.21
C ALA A 83 21.39 15.06 -1.84
N ALA A 84 21.68 16.20 -2.49
CA ALA A 84 22.95 16.44 -3.17
C ALA A 84 24.13 16.53 -2.20
N GLU A 85 23.93 17.23 -1.07
CA GLU A 85 24.93 17.36 -0.01
C GLU A 85 25.27 16.01 0.61
N MET A 86 24.26 15.14 0.75
CA MET A 86 24.42 13.82 1.33
C MET A 86 24.91 12.76 0.35
N GLN A 87 25.01 13.10 -0.94
CA GLN A 87 25.37 12.19 -2.03
C GLN A 87 24.44 10.97 -2.09
N VAL A 88 23.14 11.17 -1.84
CA VAL A 88 22.13 10.11 -1.92
C VAL A 88 21.22 10.36 -3.12
N ASP A 89 20.71 9.30 -3.74
CA ASP A 89 19.71 9.40 -4.80
C ASP A 89 18.51 10.25 -4.35
N GLY A 90 18.05 11.14 -5.23
CA GLY A 90 16.99 12.10 -4.90
C GLY A 90 15.67 11.44 -4.49
N ASN A 91 15.32 10.29 -5.09
CA ASN A 91 14.10 9.57 -4.73
C ASN A 91 14.26 8.83 -3.41
N ILE A 92 15.44 8.25 -3.15
CA ILE A 92 15.73 7.62 -1.86
C ILE A 92 15.66 8.66 -0.73
N TRP A 93 16.27 9.83 -0.92
CA TRP A 93 16.21 10.91 0.07
C TRP A 93 14.76 11.41 0.27
N ALA A 94 14.03 11.68 -0.82
CA ALA A 94 12.64 12.08 -0.75
C ALA A 94 11.76 11.04 -0.02
N THR A 95 12.03 9.75 -0.25
CA THR A 95 11.38 8.64 0.44
C THR A 95 11.69 8.66 1.94
N ALA A 96 12.96 8.82 2.32
CA ALA A 96 13.35 8.92 3.73
C ALA A 96 12.71 10.11 4.45
N VAL A 97 12.66 11.28 3.79
CA VAL A 97 12.02 12.50 4.31
C VAL A 97 10.51 12.31 4.47
N ALA A 98 9.85 11.72 3.48
CA ALA A 98 8.42 11.41 3.57
C ALA A 98 8.12 10.45 4.72
N VAL A 99 8.91 9.38 4.87
CA VAL A 99 8.78 8.42 5.98
C VAL A 99 9.00 9.11 7.33
N ALA A 100 10.02 9.97 7.45
CA ALA A 100 10.26 10.73 8.69
C ALA A 100 9.08 11.63 9.05
N TYR A 101 8.48 12.30 8.06
CA TYR A 101 7.30 13.14 8.25
C TYR A 101 6.07 12.31 8.66
N LEU A 102 5.84 11.16 8.02
CA LEU A 102 4.74 10.25 8.36
C LEU A 102 4.89 9.72 9.79
N LYS A 103 6.11 9.36 10.23
CA LYS A 103 6.37 8.94 11.62
C LYS A 103 5.98 10.01 12.63
N HIS A 104 6.18 11.28 12.29
CA HIS A 104 5.80 12.40 13.16
C HIS A 104 4.28 12.61 13.24
N HIS A 105 3.57 12.46 12.12
CA HIS A 105 2.14 12.80 12.02
C HIS A 105 1.19 11.61 12.23
N LEU A 106 1.67 10.37 12.03
CA LEU A 106 0.89 9.13 12.14
C LEU A 106 1.23 8.30 13.39
N GLY A 107 1.83 8.89 14.42
CA GLY A 107 2.16 8.17 15.66
C GLY A 107 0.95 7.49 16.33
N ALA A 108 -0.27 7.98 16.07
CA ALA A 108 -1.52 7.39 16.55
C ALA A 108 -2.06 6.23 15.67
N GLN A 109 -1.44 5.95 14.53
CA GLN A 109 -1.87 4.93 13.55
C GLN A 109 -0.70 4.03 13.13
N PRO A 110 -0.22 3.14 14.04
CA PRO A 110 0.96 2.31 13.79
C PRO A 110 0.77 1.34 12.61
N ASP A 111 -0.41 0.73 12.44
CA ASP A 111 -0.67 -0.21 11.34
C ASP A 111 -0.52 0.45 9.96
N LEU A 112 -1.01 1.69 9.82
CA LEU A 112 -0.92 2.44 8.57
C LEU A 112 0.53 2.84 8.30
N LEU A 113 1.23 3.29 9.32
CA LEU A 113 2.64 3.64 9.23
C LEU A 113 3.51 2.45 8.84
N ASP A 114 3.25 1.28 9.42
CA ASP A 114 3.96 0.03 9.13
C ASP A 114 3.78 -0.39 7.67
N ALA A 115 2.54 -0.38 7.17
CA ALA A 115 2.25 -0.69 5.78
C ALA A 115 2.94 0.27 4.79
N LEU A 116 2.97 1.57 5.10
CA LEU A 116 3.66 2.57 4.27
C LEU A 116 5.18 2.41 4.31
N LEU A 117 5.73 2.10 5.49
CA LEU A 117 7.16 1.89 5.70
C LEU A 117 7.64 0.61 5.02
N SER A 118 6.89 -0.50 5.10
CA SER A 118 7.22 -1.76 4.42
C SER A 118 7.44 -1.53 2.93
N LYS A 119 6.52 -0.82 2.27
CA LYS A 119 6.65 -0.52 0.83
C LYS A 119 7.86 0.37 0.53
N ALA A 120 8.14 1.35 1.39
CA ALA A 120 9.32 2.21 1.23
C ALA A 120 10.63 1.42 1.40
N LEU A 121 10.68 0.45 2.32
CA LEU A 121 11.80 -0.45 2.50
C LEU A 121 11.97 -1.37 1.29
N GLU A 122 10.89 -2.01 0.82
CA GLU A 122 10.89 -2.86 -0.37
C GLU A 122 11.42 -2.12 -1.61
N TYR A 123 11.05 -0.84 -1.78
CA TYR A 123 11.60 0.02 -2.83
C TYR A 123 13.12 0.17 -2.75
N VAL A 124 13.63 0.47 -1.55
CA VAL A 124 15.05 0.74 -1.32
C VAL A 124 15.88 -0.54 -1.45
N GLU A 125 15.38 -1.65 -0.91
CA GLU A 125 15.99 -2.97 -1.05
C GLU A 125 16.01 -3.41 -2.52
N GLY A 126 14.92 -3.22 -3.25
CA GLY A 126 14.80 -3.55 -4.67
C GLY A 126 15.73 -2.75 -5.58
N ARG A 127 16.15 -1.54 -5.17
CA ARG A 127 17.18 -0.74 -5.87
C ARG A 127 18.61 -1.11 -5.50
N GLY A 128 18.79 -1.93 -4.46
CA GLY A 128 20.07 -2.37 -3.95
C GLY A 128 20.71 -1.36 -2.98
N SER A 129 21.20 -1.88 -1.85
CA SER A 129 21.87 -1.12 -0.78
C SER A 129 23.10 -0.33 -1.26
N SER A 130 23.61 -0.60 -2.47
CA SER A 130 24.70 0.16 -3.09
C SER A 130 24.36 1.64 -3.31
N LEU A 131 23.10 1.98 -3.57
CA LEU A 131 22.69 3.40 -3.72
C LEU A 131 22.63 4.16 -2.39
N LEU A 132 22.71 3.45 -1.27
CA LEU A 132 22.82 4.03 0.06
C LEU A 132 24.28 4.27 0.48
N PHE A 133 25.26 3.89 -0.37
CA PHE A 133 26.70 3.97 -0.06
C PHE A 133 27.06 3.33 1.30
N GLY A 134 26.41 2.20 1.63
CA GLY A 134 26.62 1.50 2.89
C GLY A 134 25.93 2.10 4.12
N ARG A 135 25.07 3.13 3.94
CA ARG A 135 24.19 3.62 5.01
C ARG A 135 22.92 2.80 5.12
N ASP A 136 22.42 2.64 6.34
CA ASP A 136 21.12 2.06 6.58
C ASP A 136 20.00 3.04 6.21
N PHE A 137 18.88 2.54 5.69
CA PHE A 137 17.76 3.40 5.33
C PHE A 137 17.12 4.06 6.56
N MET A 138 17.07 3.38 7.70
CA MET A 138 16.53 3.94 8.93
C MET A 138 17.41 5.05 9.51
N ASP A 139 18.73 4.97 9.32
CA ASP A 139 19.64 6.07 9.64
C ASP A 139 19.35 7.30 8.76
N LEU A 140 19.04 7.07 7.48
CA LEU A 140 18.66 8.15 6.56
C LEU A 140 17.33 8.80 6.97
N VAL A 141 16.34 7.99 7.37
CA VAL A 141 15.06 8.47 7.92
C VAL A 141 15.27 9.27 9.21
N ALA A 142 16.14 8.80 10.11
CA ALA A 142 16.46 9.52 11.34
C ALA A 142 17.10 10.89 11.06
N THR A 143 18.06 10.93 10.11
CA THR A 143 18.71 12.16 9.64
C THR A 143 17.71 13.12 9.02
N ALA A 144 16.79 12.61 8.20
CA ALA A 144 15.72 13.40 7.62
C ALA A 144 14.79 13.99 8.69
N GLY A 145 14.45 13.21 9.73
CA GLY A 145 13.64 13.67 10.86
C GLY A 145 14.23 14.88 11.58
N GLN A 146 15.55 14.94 11.74
CA GLN A 146 16.24 16.10 12.32
C GLN A 146 16.15 17.35 11.44
N SER A 147 16.00 17.17 10.12
CA SER A 147 15.91 18.27 9.17
C SER A 147 14.51 18.88 9.08
N LEU A 148 13.45 18.14 9.45
CA LEU A 148 12.06 18.60 9.37
C LEU A 148 11.70 19.73 10.36
N GLY A 149 12.57 20.05 11.32
CA GLY A 149 12.36 21.08 12.35
C GLY A 149 13.24 22.33 12.24
N GLN A 150 13.96 22.53 11.12
CA GLN A 150 14.90 23.65 10.94
C GLN A 150 14.45 24.70 9.89
N GLY A 151 13.15 24.77 9.57
CA GLY A 151 12.58 25.77 8.64
C GLY A 151 11.86 26.89 9.36
#